data_AF-A0A6V7LPF3-F1
#
_entry.id   AF-A0A6V7LPF3-F1
#
_cell.length_a   1.000
_cell.length_b   1.000
_cell.length_c   1.000
_cell.angle_alpha   90.00
_cell.angle_beta   90.00
_cell.angle_gamma   90.00
#
_symmetry.space_group_name_H-M   'P 1'
#
loop_
_entity.id
_entity.type
_entity.pdbx_description
1 polymer ?
#
loop_
_entity_poly.entity_id
_entity_poly.type
_entity_poly.pdbx_seq_one_letter_code
_entity_poly.pdbx_strand_id
1 'polypeptide(L)'
;IILLWAIKLHNKAMGIPKLIRIYLFYVEIFMVSYVGEALTAKTDKLHEAIYNIPWYKIPPSLMKDVILIMMRVKYPFHLTAGKLANMNYETYKNIVKSTFSYFSVFRLFME
;
A
#
# COMPACT_ATOMS: atom_id res chain seq x y z
N ILE A 1 -1.00 -23.95 2.93
CA ILE A 1 -1.29 -25.39 2.69
C ILE A 1 -0.01 -26.17 2.37
N ILE A 2 0.63 -25.98 1.21
CA ILE A 2 1.85 -26.73 0.83
C ILE A 2 2.99 -26.59 1.87
N LEU A 3 3.15 -25.39 2.43
CA LEU A 3 4.16 -25.13 3.47
C LEU A 3 3.84 -25.86 4.78
N LEU A 4 2.56 -25.93 5.17
CA LEU A 4 2.09 -26.70 6.33
C LEU A 4 2.31 -28.20 6.14
N TRP A 5 2.06 -28.70 4.92
CA TRP A 5 2.37 -30.09 4.55
C TRP A 5 3.86 -30.38 4.63
N ALA A 6 4.72 -29.49 4.11
CA ALA A 6 6.17 -29.64 4.22
C ALA A 6 6.67 -29.65 5.67
N ILE A 7 6.04 -28.87 6.55
CA ILE A 7 6.30 -28.89 8.00
C ILE A 7 5.88 -30.23 8.61
N LYS A 8 4.66 -30.72 8.30
CA LYS A 8 4.14 -32.00 8.81
C LYS A 8 4.97 -33.21 8.36
N LEU A 9 5.53 -33.17 7.16
CA LEU A 9 6.40 -34.21 6.58
C LEU A 9 7.89 -34.05 6.94
N HIS A 10 8.25 -33.06 7.76
CA HIS A 10 9.64 -32.67 8.08
C HIS A 10 10.55 -32.50 6.85
N ASN A 11 9.97 -32.16 5.69
CA ASN A 11 10.70 -32.08 4.43
C ASN A 11 11.25 -30.66 4.20
N LYS A 12 12.51 -30.46 4.61
CA LYS A 12 13.19 -29.16 4.52
C LYS A 12 13.41 -28.68 3.07
N ALA A 13 13.63 -29.59 2.12
CA ALA A 13 13.90 -29.25 0.72
C ALA A 13 12.71 -28.57 0.03
N MET A 14 11.48 -28.92 0.44
CA MET A 14 10.25 -28.29 -0.07
C MET A 14 9.87 -27.02 0.72
N GLY A 15 10.18 -26.96 2.02
CA GLY A 15 9.80 -25.86 2.90
C GLY A 15 10.60 -24.57 2.68
N ILE A 16 11.93 -24.67 2.57
CA ILE A 16 12.84 -23.51 2.44
C ILE A 16 12.49 -22.61 1.24
N PRO A 17 12.39 -23.11 -0.02
CA PRO A 17 12.10 -22.25 -1.16
C PRO A 17 10.72 -21.57 -1.09
N LYS A 18 9.75 -22.18 -0.39
CA LYS A 18 8.42 -21.59 -0.19
C LYS A 18 8.46 -20.44 0.82
N LEU A 19 9.22 -20.57 1.91
CA LEU A 19 9.43 -19.48 2.88
C LEU A 19 10.11 -18.27 2.23
N ILE A 20 11.13 -18.52 1.41
CA ILE A 20 11.83 -17.45 0.67
C ILE A 20 10.86 -16.70 -0.25
N ARG A 21 10.02 -17.42 -1.01
CA ARG A 21 9.03 -16.77 -1.89
C ARG A 21 8.00 -15.94 -1.13
N ILE A 22 7.51 -16.44 0.00
CA ILE A 22 6.55 -15.70 0.84
C ILE A 22 7.19 -14.42 1.39
N TYR A 23 8.45 -14.51 1.85
CA TYR A 23 9.18 -13.35 2.33
C TYR A 23 9.34 -12.29 1.23
N LEU A 24 9.75 -12.69 0.01
CA LEU A 24 9.90 -11.78 -1.13
C LEU A 24 8.58 -11.06 -1.47
N PHE A 25 7.46 -11.78 -1.44
CA PHE A 25 6.14 -11.20 -1.69
C PHE A 25 5.75 -10.13 -0.64
N TYR A 26 6.05 -10.37 0.64
CA TYR A 26 5.82 -9.35 1.67
C TYR A 26 6.67 -8.10 1.47
N VAL A 27 7.94 -8.27 1.08
CA VAL A 27 8.83 -7.15 0.76
C VAL A 27 8.30 -6.35 -0.43
N GLU A 28 7.81 -7.03 -1.47
CA GLU A 28 7.22 -6.37 -2.63
C GLU A 28 6.00 -5.52 -2.25
N ILE A 29 5.04 -6.09 -1.52
CA ILE A 29 3.87 -5.33 -1.04
C ILE A 29 4.29 -4.15 -0.16
N PHE A 30 5.26 -4.36 0.74
CA PHE A 30 5.76 -3.30 1.61
C PHE A 30 6.35 -2.13 0.79
N MET A 31 7.15 -2.42 -0.24
CA MET A 31 7.73 -1.41 -1.11
C MET A 31 6.65 -0.60 -1.83
N VAL A 32 5.61 -1.25 -2.36
CA VAL A 32 4.53 -0.54 -3.05
C VAL A 32 3.69 0.29 -2.07
N SER A 33 3.37 -0.24 -0.89
CA SER A 33 2.69 0.50 0.18
C SER A 33 3.50 1.71 0.66
N TYR A 34 4.83 1.59 0.76
CA TYR A 34 5.72 2.69 1.12
C TYR A 34 5.65 3.82 0.09
N VAL A 35 5.72 3.48 -1.20
CA VAL A 35 5.62 4.45 -2.30
C VAL A 35 4.24 5.11 -2.33
N GLY A 36 3.18 4.34 -2.14
CA GLY A 36 1.79 4.85 -2.10
C GLY A 36 1.59 5.86 -0.96
N GLU A 37 2.10 5.56 0.24
CA GLU A 37 2.05 6.48 1.37
C GLU A 37 2.87 7.75 1.11
N ALA A 38 4.12 7.61 0.64
CA ALA A 38 4.99 8.75 0.37
C ALA A 38 4.42 9.68 -0.72
N LEU A 39 3.75 9.11 -1.73
CA LEU A 39 3.05 9.87 -2.75
C LEU A 39 1.86 10.64 -2.16
N THR A 40 1.03 9.98 -1.35
CA THR A 40 -0.12 10.60 -0.68
C THR A 40 0.32 11.76 0.22
N ALA A 41 1.35 11.56 1.05
CA ALA A 41 1.88 12.60 1.92
C ALA A 41 2.43 13.82 1.16
N LYS A 42 3.03 13.61 -0.03
CA LYS A 42 3.50 14.70 -0.89
C LYS A 42 2.33 15.45 -1.55
N THR A 43 1.30 14.75 -2.00
CA THR A 43 0.12 15.39 -2.58
C THR A 43 -0.66 16.20 -1.56
N ASP A 44 -0.74 15.73 -0.31
CA ASP A 44 -1.41 16.46 0.77
C ASP A 44 -0.67 17.76 1.12
N LYS A 45 0.67 17.70 1.22
CA LYS A 45 1.49 18.92 1.42
C LYS A 45 1.37 19.89 0.25
N LEU A 46 1.32 19.39 -0.98
CA LEU A 46 1.12 20.21 -2.17
C LEU A 46 -0.27 20.87 -2.14
N HIS A 47 -1.30 20.15 -1.70
CA HIS A 47 -2.65 20.68 -1.53
C HIS A 47 -2.67 21.86 -0.55
N GLU A 48 -2.06 21.66 0.62
CA GLU A 48 -1.96 22.69 1.67
C GLU A 48 -1.16 23.91 1.18
N ALA A 49 -0.04 23.68 0.50
CA ALA A 49 0.78 24.74 -0.07
C ALA A 49 0.01 25.58 -1.09
N ILE A 50 -0.76 24.94 -1.99
CA ILE A 50 -1.60 25.61 -2.99
C ILE A 50 -2.73 26.39 -2.33
N TYR A 51 -3.35 25.83 -1.29
CA TYR A 51 -4.42 26.48 -0.54
C TYR A 51 -3.94 27.77 0.15
N ASN A 52 -2.69 27.77 0.63
CA ASN A 52 -2.09 28.91 1.34
C ASN A 52 -1.48 29.99 0.42
N ILE A 53 -1.54 29.85 -0.91
CA ILE A 53 -1.03 30.87 -1.83
C ILE A 53 -1.93 32.12 -1.74
N PRO A 54 -1.36 33.34 -1.69
CA PRO A 54 -2.12 34.58 -1.75
C PRO A 54 -2.72 34.78 -3.16
N TRP A 55 -3.82 34.09 -3.42
CA TRP A 55 -4.54 34.03 -4.70
C TRP A 55 -4.90 35.40 -5.26
N TYR A 56 -5.17 36.36 -4.38
CA TYR A 56 -5.50 37.76 -4.72
C TYR A 56 -4.31 38.57 -5.27
N LYS A 57 -3.07 38.09 -5.15
CA LYS A 57 -1.87 38.74 -5.69
C LYS A 57 -1.40 38.15 -7.02
N ILE A 58 -2.05 37.10 -7.53
CA ILE A 58 -1.63 36.37 -8.72
C ILE A 58 -2.30 36.99 -9.96
N PRO A 59 -1.58 37.17 -11.08
CA PRO A 59 -2.20 37.62 -12.32
C PRO A 59 -3.27 36.63 -12.82
N PRO A 60 -4.35 37.10 -13.47
CA PRO A 60 -5.49 36.27 -13.88
C PRO A 60 -5.13 35.10 -14.82
N SER A 61 -4.03 35.23 -15.58
CA SER A 61 -3.50 34.16 -16.43
C SER A 61 -3.02 32.97 -15.62
N LEU A 62 -2.20 33.19 -14.58
CA LEU A 62 -1.70 32.13 -13.70
C LEU A 62 -2.79 31.59 -12.75
N MET A 63 -3.77 32.41 -12.36
CA MET A 63 -4.87 31.97 -11.50
C MET A 63 -5.64 30.78 -12.11
N LYS A 64 -5.81 30.77 -13.44
CA LYS A 64 -6.45 29.65 -14.16
C LYS A 64 -5.65 28.35 -14.02
N ASP A 65 -4.33 28.42 -14.14
CA ASP A 65 -3.44 27.27 -13.99
C ASP A 65 -3.45 26.75 -12.55
N VAL A 66 -3.44 27.64 -11.56
CA VAL A 66 -3.54 27.27 -10.14
C VAL A 66 -4.86 26.54 -9.84
N ILE A 67 -5.98 27.01 -10.37
CA ILE A 67 -7.30 26.36 -10.20
C ILE A 67 -7.29 24.96 -10.84
N LEU A 68 -6.70 24.79 -12.03
CA LEU A 68 -6.56 23.48 -12.68
C LEU A 68 -5.73 22.51 -11.84
N ILE A 69 -4.62 22.98 -11.27
CA ILE A 69 -3.78 22.18 -10.37
C ILE A 69 -4.56 21.83 -9.10
N MET A 70 -5.28 22.78 -8.50
CA MET A 70 -6.08 22.57 -7.30
C MET A 70 -7.19 21.53 -7.54
N MET A 71 -7.87 21.58 -8.69
CA MET A 71 -8.86 20.57 -9.08
C MET A 71 -8.26 19.17 -9.26
N ARG A 72 -7.04 19.08 -9.81
CA ARG A 72 -6.32 17.80 -9.93
C ARG A 72 -5.89 17.25 -8.57
N VAL A 73 -5.33 18.10 -7.71
CA VAL A 73 -4.81 17.68 -6.40
C VAL A 73 -5.95 17.30 -5.44
N LYS A 74 -7.16 17.85 -5.61
CA LYS A 74 -8.37 17.45 -4.86
C LYS A 74 -8.74 15.98 -5.04
N TYR A 75 -8.29 15.34 -6.13
CA TYR A 75 -8.27 13.88 -6.22
C TYR A 75 -6.90 13.40 -5.74
N PRO A 76 -6.73 13.12 -4.42
CA PRO A 76 -5.50 12.54 -3.93
C PRO A 76 -5.18 11.31 -4.77
N PHE A 77 -3.96 11.27 -5.29
CA PHE A 77 -3.49 10.19 -6.13
C PHE A 77 -3.23 8.97 -5.24
N HIS A 78 -4.31 8.34 -4.80
CA HIS A 78 -4.21 7.11 -4.03
C HIS A 78 -3.83 6.00 -4.98
N LEU A 79 -2.61 5.49 -4.81
CA LEU A 79 -2.14 4.32 -5.52
C LEU A 79 -3.03 3.16 -5.06
N THR A 80 -4.07 2.85 -5.85
CA THR A 80 -5.09 1.88 -5.49
C THR A 80 -4.70 0.54 -6.10
N ALA A 81 -4.57 -0.51 -5.28
CA ALA A 81 -4.40 -1.86 -5.78
C ALA A 81 -5.73 -2.31 -6.42
N GLY A 82 -5.81 -2.27 -7.75
CA GLY A 82 -6.98 -2.74 -8.51
C GLY A 82 -8.31 -2.06 -8.17
N LYS A 83 -8.31 -0.80 -7.71
CA LYS A 83 -9.47 -0.05 -7.18
C LYS A 83 -10.08 -0.60 -5.87
N LEU A 84 -9.47 -1.60 -5.24
CA LEU A 84 -10.06 -2.28 -4.07
C LEU A 84 -9.46 -1.82 -2.73
N ALA A 85 -8.20 -1.36 -2.72
CA ALA A 85 -7.58 -0.86 -1.49
C ALA A 85 -6.54 0.23 -1.79
N ASN A 86 -6.53 1.29 -0.97
CA ASN A 86 -5.43 2.26 -0.97
C ASN A 86 -4.15 1.58 -0.50
N MET A 87 -3.07 1.70 -1.27
CA MET A 87 -1.77 1.16 -0.88
C MET A 87 -1.14 2.10 0.15
N ASN A 88 -1.50 1.87 1.41
CA ASN A 88 -1.01 2.56 2.60
C ASN A 88 -0.47 1.54 3.62
N TYR A 89 0.17 2.02 4.68
CA TYR A 89 0.70 1.14 5.74
C TYR A 89 -0.40 0.36 6.47
N GLU A 90 -1.59 0.95 6.59
CA GLU A 90 -2.75 0.32 7.23
C GLU A 90 -3.22 -0.92 6.48
N THR A 91 -3.30 -0.84 5.15
CA THR A 91 -3.66 -1.96 4.29
C THR A 91 -2.61 -3.06 4.35
N TYR A 92 -1.31 -2.73 4.36
CA TYR A 92 -0.25 -3.72 4.57
C TYR A 92 -0.43 -4.46 5.90
N LYS A 93 -0.64 -3.72 7.00
CA LYS A 93 -0.89 -4.28 8.32
C LYS A 93 -2.10 -5.21 8.33
N ASN A 94 -3.19 -4.82 7.67
CA ASN A 94 -4.41 -5.62 7.56
C ASN A 94 -4.16 -6.91 6.77
N ILE A 95 -3.41 -6.86 5.66
CA ILE A 95 -3.03 -8.05 4.88
C ILE A 95 -2.22 -9.02 5.74
N VAL A 96 -1.20 -8.53 6.45
CA VAL A 96 -0.36 -9.36 7.32
C VAL A 96 -1.20 -10.00 8.42
N LYS A 97 -2.03 -9.20 9.12
CA LYS A 97 -2.91 -9.68 10.20
C LYS A 97 -3.88 -10.76 9.71
N SER A 98 -4.53 -10.53 8.58
CA SER A 98 -5.46 -11.48 7.97
C SER A 98 -4.74 -12.76 7.54
N THR A 99 -3.53 -12.66 6.96
CA THR A 99 -2.75 -13.85 6.59
C THR A 99 -2.43 -14.72 7.81
N PHE A 100 -1.95 -14.12 8.90
CA PHE A 100 -1.69 -14.87 10.14
C PHE A 100 -2.95 -15.46 10.74
N SER A 101 -4.07 -14.73 10.73
CA SER A 101 -5.37 -15.24 11.16
C SER A 101 -5.78 -16.48 10.37
N TYR A 102 -5.74 -16.40 9.03
CA TYR A 102 -6.02 -17.55 8.17
C TYR A 102 -5.05 -18.70 8.42
N PHE A 103 -3.75 -18.41 8.58
CA PHE A 103 -2.75 -19.43 8.88
C PHE A 103 -3.05 -20.17 10.18
N SER A 104 -3.45 -19.48 11.24
CA SER A 104 -3.85 -20.07 12.52
C SER A 104 -5.07 -20.98 12.36
N VAL A 105 -6.10 -20.54 11.65
CA VAL A 105 -7.30 -21.36 11.38
C VAL A 105 -6.93 -22.61 10.57
N PHE A 106 -6.12 -22.46 9.53
CA PHE A 106 -5.64 -23.59 8.73
C PHE A 106 -4.78 -24.57 9.52
N ARG A 107 -3.97 -24.07 10.46
CA ARG A 107 -3.17 -24.92 11.34
C ARG A 107 -4.07 -25.78 12.23
N LEU A 108 -5.08 -25.18 12.86
CA LEU A 108 -6.04 -25.90 13.71
C LEU A 108 -6.82 -26.99 12.96
N PHE A 109 -7.17 -26.75 11.69
CA PHE A 109 -7.87 -27.75 10.87
C PHE A 109 -6.97 -28.93 10.44
N MET A 110 -5.64 -28.73 10.41
CA MET A 110 -4.67 -29.73 9.94
C MET A 110 -4.04 -30.57 11.06
N GLU A 111 -4.28 -30.19 12.31
CA GLU A 111 -3.92 -30.88 13.54
C GLU A 111 -4.93 -31.99 13.84
#